data_AF-A0A3P1ZV40-F1
#
_entry.id   AF-A0A3P1ZV40-F1
#
_cell.length_a   1.000
_cell.length_b   1.000
_cell.length_c   1.000
_cell.angle_alpha   90.00
_cell.angle_beta   90.00
_cell.angle_gamma   90.00
#
_symmetry.space_group_name_H-M   'P 1'
#
loop_
_entity.id
_entity.type
_entity.pdbx_description
1 polymer ?
#
loop_
_entity_poly.entity_id
_entity_poly.type
_entity_poly.pdbx_seq_one_letter_code
_entity_poly.pdbx_strand_id
1 'polypeptide(L)'
;MNSYRQSLYVSLIRIAANVLMLGAVFLAMYQASHTLGASELVFCAWFFGMAVPLWAGAFWITKQVRRRYPAEFQSLVHLPRQGECLVSWRVGEASLLPTAAKR
;
A
#
# COMPACT_ATOMS: atom_id res chain seq x y z
N MET A 1 -18.64 2.42 -8.76
CA MET A 1 -17.55 2.48 -9.73
C MET A 1 -16.14 2.80 -9.21
N ASN A 2 -15.92 3.68 -8.22
CA ASN A 2 -14.53 4.10 -7.86
C ASN A 2 -13.74 3.04 -7.05
N SER A 3 -14.44 2.22 -6.27
CA SER A 3 -13.83 1.16 -5.44
C SER A 3 -13.16 0.05 -6.27
N TYR A 4 -13.75 -0.31 -7.42
CA TYR A 4 -13.21 -1.32 -8.33
C TYR A 4 -11.87 -0.87 -8.94
N ARG A 5 -11.79 0.38 -9.39
CA ARG A 5 -10.55 0.98 -9.91
C ARG A 5 -9.47 1.03 -8.84
N GLN A 6 -9.82 1.44 -7.63
CA GLN A 6 -8.88 1.48 -6.51
C GLN A 6 -8.32 0.08 -6.17
N SER A 7 -9.18 -0.95 -6.11
CA SER A 7 -8.77 -2.33 -5.86
C SER A 7 -7.84 -2.84 -6.96
N LEU A 8 -8.16 -2.58 -8.23
CA LEU A 8 -7.33 -2.93 -9.37
C LEU A 8 -5.96 -2.23 -9.34
N TYR A 9 -5.90 -0.92 -9.07
CA TYR A 9 -4.61 -0.23 -9.01
C TYR A 9 -3.75 -0.73 -7.86
N VAL A 10 -4.35 -1.01 -6.69
CA VAL A 10 -3.62 -1.56 -5.54
C VAL A 10 -3.11 -2.97 -5.82
N SER A 11 -3.91 -3.83 -6.47
CA SER A 11 -3.45 -5.17 -6.84
C SER A 11 -2.33 -5.11 -7.88
N LEU A 12 -2.43 -4.21 -8.86
CA LEU A 12 -1.41 -4.02 -9.89
C LEU A 12 -0.09 -3.52 -9.30
N ILE A 13 -0.14 -2.58 -8.34
CA ILE A 13 1.04 -2.12 -7.59
C ILE A 13 1.71 -3.26 -6.84
N ARG A 14 0.91 -4.14 -6.20
CA ARG A 14 1.45 -5.31 -5.49
C ARG A 14 2.12 -6.30 -6.44
N ILE A 15 1.50 -6.60 -7.58
CA ILE A 15 2.07 -7.47 -8.60
C ILE A 15 3.40 -6.89 -9.09
N ALA A 16 3.43 -5.61 -9.45
CA ALA A 16 4.64 -4.92 -9.90
C ALA A 16 5.74 -4.94 -8.83
N ALA A 17 5.41 -4.66 -7.57
CA ALA A 17 6.37 -4.71 -6.46
C ALA A 17 6.97 -6.11 -6.28
N ASN A 18 6.17 -7.17 -6.38
CA ASN A 18 6.66 -8.54 -6.27
C ASN A 18 7.58 -8.93 -7.45
N VAL A 19 7.23 -8.53 -8.68
CA VAL A 19 8.08 -8.76 -9.86
C VAL A 19 9.42 -8.03 -9.73
N LEU A 20 9.39 -6.77 -9.30
CA LEU A 20 10.60 -5.98 -9.05
C LEU A 20 11.45 -6.59 -7.93
N MET A 21 10.83 -7.16 -6.90
CA MET A 21 11.56 -7.83 -5.83
C MET A 21 12.24 -9.11 -6.31
N LEU A 22 11.59 -9.91 -7.15
CA LEU A 22 12.24 -11.05 -7.81
C LEU A 22 13.47 -10.58 -8.61
N GLY A 23 13.33 -9.52 -9.40
CA GLY A 23 14.45 -8.91 -10.12
C GLY A 23 15.59 -8.47 -9.20
N ALA A 24 15.27 -7.84 -8.07
CA ALA A 24 16.25 -7.42 -7.07
C ALA A 24 17.00 -8.61 -6.44
N VAL A 25 16.32 -9.73 -6.19
CA VAL A 25 16.96 -10.96 -5.69
C VAL A 25 17.95 -11.51 -6.73
N PHE A 26 17.53 -11.64 -7.99
CA PHE A 26 18.44 -12.12 -9.05
C PHE A 26 19.64 -11.21 -9.24
N LEU A 27 19.45 -9.89 -9.19
CA LEU A 27 20.53 -8.92 -9.30
C LEU A 27 21.49 -8.99 -8.11
N ALA A 28 20.96 -9.10 -6.89
CA ALA A 28 21.78 -9.25 -5.69
C ALA A 28 22.57 -10.57 -5.72
N MET A 29 21.95 -11.67 -6.17
CA MET A 29 22.64 -12.95 -6.38
C MET A 29 23.72 -12.86 -7.45
N TYR A 30 23.46 -12.17 -8.56
CA TYR A 30 24.45 -11.94 -9.61
C TYR A 30 25.67 -11.19 -9.06
N GLN A 31 25.46 -10.11 -8.31
CA GLN A 31 26.56 -9.35 -7.69
C GLN A 31 27.32 -10.16 -6.63
N ALA A 32 26.60 -10.94 -5.82
CA ALA A 32 27.20 -11.84 -4.84
C ALA A 32 28.08 -12.91 -5.50
N SER A 33 27.67 -13.43 -6.68
CA SER A 33 28.44 -14.44 -7.42
C SER A 33 29.80 -13.94 -7.90
N HIS A 34 29.94 -12.63 -8.13
CA HIS A 34 31.19 -12.01 -8.60
C HIS A 34 32.14 -11.63 -7.46
N THR A 35 31.74 -11.81 -6.20
CA THR A 35 32.53 -11.41 -5.02
C THR A 35 32.97 -12.64 -4.21
N LEU A 36 34.24 -13.01 -4.33
CA LEU A 36 34.80 -14.25 -3.74
C LEU A 36 35.02 -14.22 -2.21
N GLY A 37 34.96 -13.06 -1.56
CA GLY A 37 35.34 -12.91 -0.14
C GLY A 37 34.23 -12.51 0.83
N ALA A 38 33.08 -12.02 0.34
CA ALA A 38 32.01 -11.48 1.18
C ALA A 38 30.63 -11.53 0.50
N SER A 39 30.32 -12.62 -0.19
CA SER A 39 29.11 -12.79 -1.00
C SER A 39 27.81 -12.54 -0.20
N GLU A 40 27.76 -12.93 1.08
CA GLU A 40 26.60 -12.69 1.96
C GLU A 40 26.37 -11.20 2.25
N LEU A 41 27.44 -10.44 2.55
CA LEU A 41 27.34 -9.01 2.82
C LEU A 41 26.98 -8.23 1.56
N VAL A 42 27.55 -8.60 0.42
CA VAL A 42 27.21 -8.01 -0.88
C VAL A 42 25.76 -8.29 -1.23
N PHE A 43 25.30 -9.54 -1.06
CA PHE A 43 23.91 -9.90 -1.25
C PHE A 43 22.98 -9.05 -0.37
N CYS A 44 23.24 -8.99 0.94
CA CYS A 44 22.44 -8.21 1.88
C CYS A 44 22.41 -6.72 1.53
N ALA A 45 23.56 -6.12 1.23
CA ALA A 45 23.65 -4.71 0.87
C ALA A 45 22.83 -4.38 -0.38
N TRP A 46 22.94 -5.21 -1.43
CA TRP A 46 22.18 -5.01 -2.67
C TRP A 46 20.69 -5.32 -2.49
N PHE A 47 20.36 -6.41 -1.81
CA PHE A 47 18.98 -6.80 -1.57
C PHE A 47 18.24 -5.77 -0.71
N PHE A 48 18.77 -5.42 0.47
CA PHE A 48 18.14 -4.42 1.34
C PHE A 48 18.20 -3.01 0.74
N GLY A 49 19.29 -2.68 0.04
CA GLY A 49 19.43 -1.42 -0.69
C GLY A 49 18.35 -1.21 -1.75
N MET A 50 17.82 -2.29 -2.35
CA MET A 50 16.70 -2.22 -3.28
C MET A 50 15.34 -2.46 -2.63
N ALA A 51 15.24 -3.42 -1.71
CA ALA A 51 13.98 -3.82 -1.11
C ALA A 51 13.35 -2.69 -0.28
N VAL A 52 14.15 -1.97 0.52
CA VAL A 52 13.66 -0.87 1.37
C VAL A 52 13.03 0.25 0.53
N PRO A 53 13.72 0.85 -0.46
CA PRO A 53 13.12 1.90 -1.28
C PRO A 53 11.97 1.38 -2.16
N LEU A 54 12.04 0.13 -2.63
CA LEU A 54 10.96 -0.47 -3.43
C LEU A 54 9.66 -0.56 -2.65
N TRP A 55 9.70 -1.09 -1.42
CA TRP A 55 8.51 -1.18 -0.56
C TRP A 55 8.03 0.17 -0.06
N ALA A 56 8.95 1.08 0.30
CA ALA A 56 8.61 2.44 0.67
C ALA A 56 7.88 3.16 -0.49
N GLY A 57 8.40 3.03 -1.72
CA GLY A 57 7.79 3.55 -2.94
C GLY A 57 6.41 2.94 -3.21
N ALA A 58 6.29 1.62 -3.15
CA ALA A 58 5.02 0.92 -3.34
C ALA A 58 3.97 1.34 -2.30
N PHE A 59 4.36 1.52 -1.04
CA PHE A 59 3.47 2.02 0.01
C PHE A 59 3.06 3.47 -0.25
N TRP A 60 3.99 4.32 -0.67
CA TRP A 60 3.70 5.72 -0.99
C TRP A 60 2.76 5.86 -2.18
N ILE A 61 3.00 5.10 -3.27
CA ILE A 61 2.13 5.07 -4.44
C ILE A 61 0.74 4.54 -4.06
N THR A 62 0.68 3.47 -3.26
CA THR A 62 -0.60 2.95 -2.73
C THR A 62 -1.35 4.03 -1.95
N LYS A 63 -0.67 4.80 -1.10
CA LYS A 63 -1.25 5.91 -0.34
C LYS A 63 -1.75 7.01 -1.28
N GLN A 64 -1.01 7.33 -2.34
CA GLN A 64 -1.44 8.32 -3.34
C GLN A 64 -2.66 7.86 -4.13
N VAL A 65 -2.70 6.60 -4.58
CA VAL A 65 -3.87 6.04 -5.29
C VAL A 65 -5.11 6.10 -4.40
N ARG A 66 -4.98 5.76 -3.11
CA ARG A 66 -6.08 5.87 -2.13
C ARG A 66 -6.56 7.30 -1.94
N ARG A 67 -5.67 8.30 -2.00
CA ARG A 67 -6.03 9.72 -1.92
C ARG A 67 -6.69 10.23 -3.20
N ARG A 68 -6.22 9.76 -4.37
CA ARG A 68 -6.71 10.23 -5.68
C ARG A 68 -8.06 9.60 -6.08
N TYR A 69 -8.27 8.34 -5.70
CA TYR A 69 -9.51 7.60 -5.95
C TYR A 69 -10.11 7.12 -4.63
N PRO A 70 -10.78 8.02 -3.88
CA PRO A 70 -11.56 7.60 -2.72
C PRO A 70 -12.67 6.63 -3.15
N ALA A 71 -12.78 5.48 -2.47
CA ALA A 71 -13.87 4.52 -2.67
C ALA A 71 -15.24 5.18 -2.45
N GLU A 72 -16.31 4.59 -2.99
CA GLU A 72 -17.68 5.14 -2.92
C GLU A 72 -18.24 5.33 -1.50
N PHE A 73 -17.60 4.75 -0.49
CA PHE A 73 -17.93 4.92 0.91
C PHE A 73 -16.79 5.58 1.70
N GLN A 74 -15.79 6.13 1.02
CA GLN A 74 -14.67 6.82 1.63
C GLN A 74 -14.68 8.27 1.19
N SER A 75 -14.92 9.20 2.10
CA SER A 75 -14.74 10.62 1.80
C SER A 75 -13.53 11.15 2.55
N LEU A 76 -12.81 12.05 1.88
CA LEU A 76 -11.79 12.87 2.53
C LEU A 76 -12.53 13.91 3.35
N VAL A 77 -12.54 13.72 4.68
CA VAL A 77 -13.21 14.64 5.62
C VAL A 77 -12.14 15.26 6.49
N HIS A 78 -12.24 16.56 6.69
CA HIS A 78 -11.42 17.25 7.66
C HIS A 78 -12.01 17.02 9.05
N LEU A 79 -11.37 16.19 9.87
CA LEU A 79 -11.79 16.01 11.26
C LEU A 79 -11.16 17.09 12.14
N PRO A 80 -11.95 17.76 13.00
CA PRO A 80 -11.40 18.67 13.99
C PRO A 80 -10.48 17.86 14.93
N ARG A 81 -9.20 18.26 15.00
CA ARG A 81 -8.04 17.62 15.69
C ARG A 81 -7.19 16.63 14.89
N GLN A 82 -7.68 16.03 13.81
CA GLN A 82 -6.94 14.99 13.05
C GLN A 82 -6.52 15.42 11.63
N GLY A 83 -7.06 16.53 11.13
CA GLY A 83 -6.74 17.02 9.79
C GLY A 83 -7.47 16.25 8.69
N GLU A 84 -6.91 16.23 7.48
CA GLU A 84 -7.48 15.52 6.33
C GLU A 84 -7.37 14.00 6.49
N CYS A 85 -8.48 13.36 6.83
CA CYS A 85 -8.57 11.92 7.03
C CYS A 85 -9.55 11.27 6.05
N LEU A 86 -9.17 10.10 5.55
CA LEU A 86 -10.04 9.23 4.74
C LEU A 86 -10.98 8.49 5.68
N VAL A 87 -12.24 8.90 5.74
CA VAL A 87 -13.26 8.29 6.61
C VAL A 87 -14.07 7.31 5.79
N SER A 88 -14.17 6.06 6.27
CA SER A 88 -15.07 5.07 5.69
C SER A 88 -16.46 5.17 6.36
N TRP A 89 -17.48 5.49 5.58
CA TRP A 89 -18.87 5.48 6.00
C TRP A 89 -19.41 4.06 5.87
N ARG A 90 -19.89 3.48 6.98
CA ARG A 90 -20.75 2.30 6.90
C ARG A 90 -22.19 2.81 6.93
N VAL A 91 -22.97 2.49 5.90
CA VAL A 91 -24.42 2.72 5.94
C VAL A 91 -24.95 1.81 7.05
N GLY A 92 -25.41 2.39 8.15
CA GLY A 92 -26.12 1.63 9.17
C GLY A 92 -27.38 1.07 8.52
N GLU A 93 -27.48 -0.25 8.44
CA GLU A 93 -28.73 -0.89 8.07
C GLU A 93 -29.80 -0.38 9.04
N ALA A 94 -30.87 0.21 8.49
CA ALA A 94 -31.96 0.80 9.28
C ALA A 94 -32.65 -0.21 10.22
N SER A 95 -32.37 -1.50 10.07
CA SER A 95 -32.82 -2.61 10.91
C SER A 95 -32.15 -2.67 12.29
N LEU A 96 -31.04 -1.95 12.53
CA LEU A 96 -30.28 -2.03 13.79
C LEU A 96 -30.27 -0.75 14.62
N LEU A 97 -31.01 0.29 14.23
CA LEU A 97 -31.20 1.44 15.11
C LEU A 97 -32.25 1.06 16.16
N PRO A 98 -31.91 0.98 17.46
CA PRO A 98 -32.94 1.02 18.49
C PRO A 98 -33.64 2.36 18.30
N THR A 99 -34.94 2.31 18.05
CA THR A 99 -35.83 3.47 18.01
C THR A 99 -35.57 4.29 19.26
N ALA A 100 -34.77 5.35 19.12
CA ALA A 100 -34.58 6.33 20.17
C ALA A 100 -35.95 6.90 20.46
N ALA A 101 -36.52 6.46 21.58
CA ALA A 101 -37.84 6.84 22.03
C ALA A 101 -37.88 8.37 22.11
N LYS A 102 -38.75 8.97 21.29
CA LYS A 102 -39.22 10.34 21.51
C LYS A 102 -39.81 10.42 22.92
N ARG A 103 -39.25 11.29 23.76
CA ARG A 103 -39.94 11.93 24.87
C ARG A 103 -39.61 13.41 24.86
#